data_AF-A0A366X3K9-F1
#
_entry.id   AF-A0A366X3K9-F1
#
_cell.length_a   1.000
_cell.length_b   1.000
_cell.length_c   1.000
_cell.angle_alpha   90.00
_cell.angle_beta   90.00
_cell.angle_gamma   90.00
#
_symmetry.space_group_name_H-M   'P 1'
#
loop_
_entity.id
_entity.type
_entity.pdbx_description
1 polymer ?
#
loop_
_entity_poly.entity_id
_entity_poly.type
_entity_poly.pdbx_seq_one_letter_code
_entity_poly.pdbx_strand_id
1 'polypeptide(L)' 'MFLAASALVFAIYFANVALGAFANSAFLGDVGEMLVLFAASILFVVAILKREAVRDAKKGG' A
#
# COMPACT_ATOMS: atom_id res chain seq x y z
N MET A 1 -6.95 2.11 -11.33
CA MET A 1 -7.57 1.01 -10.55
C MET A 1 -6.63 0.46 -9.46
N PHE A 2 -5.36 0.14 -9.72
CA PHE A 2 -4.42 -0.30 -8.65
C PHE A 2 -4.03 0.79 -7.63
N LEU A 3 -3.96 2.06 -8.05
CA LEU A 3 -3.65 3.20 -7.16
C LEU A 3 -4.67 3.41 -6.04
N ALA A 4 -5.97 3.30 -6.35
CA ALA A 4 -7.03 3.41 -5.36
C ALA A 4 -6.99 2.25 -4.36
N ALA A 5 -6.71 1.03 -4.83
CA ALA A 5 -6.53 -0.14 -3.97
C ALA A 5 -5.29 0.00 -3.05
N SER A 6 -4.17 0.50 -3.58
CA SER A 6 -2.97 0.79 -2.79
C SER A 6 -3.22 1.87 -1.72
N ALA A 7 -3.92 2.95 -2.07
CA ALA A 7 -4.29 4.00 -1.14
C ALA A 7 -5.23 3.48 -0.03
N LEU A 8 -6.18 2.59 -0.37
CA LEU A 8 -7.08 1.98 0.59
C LEU A 8 -6.33 1.08 1.58
N VAL A 9 -5.44 0.22 1.08
CA VAL A 9 -4.60 -0.66 1.93
C VAL A 9 -3.71 0.18 2.86
N PHE A 10 -3.13 1.27 2.34
CA PHE A 10 -2.34 2.20 3.14
C PHE A 10 -3.18 2.90 4.22
N ALA A 11 -4.40 3.34 3.90
CA ALA A 11 -5.28 3.99 4.88
C ALA A 11 -5.67 3.03 6.03
N ILE A 12 -5.92 1.75 5.73
CA ILE A 12 -6.19 0.72 6.75
C ILE A 12 -4.97 0.53 7.67
N TYR A 13 -3.77 0.44 7.09
CA TYR A 13 -2.53 0.38 7.86
C TYR A 13 -2.37 1.61 8.78
N PHE A 14 -2.51 2.80 8.21
CA PHE A 14 -2.35 4.06 8.93
C PHE A 14 -3.35 4.19 10.09
N ALA A 15 -4.60 3.78 9.88
CA ALA A 15 -5.62 3.79 10.92
C ALA A 15 -5.27 2.83 12.08
N ASN A 16 -4.73 1.64 11.79
CA ASN A 16 -4.30 0.71 12.84
C ASN A 16 -3.15 1.29 13.69
N VAL A 17 -2.15 1.87 13.04
CA VAL A 17 -1.00 2.51 13.71
C VAL A 17 -1.46 3.71 14.55
N ALA A 18 -2.34 4.55 14.01
CA ALA A 18 -2.88 5.71 14.74
C ALA A 18 -3.67 5.26 15.99
N LEU A 19 -4.53 4.25 15.87
CA LEU A 19 -5.27 3.70 17.01
C LEU A 19 -4.35 3.09 18.07
N GLY A 20 -3.28 2.41 17.65
CA GLY A 20 -2.22 1.94 18.55
C GLY A 20 -1.55 3.08 19.31
N ALA A 21 -1.13 4.13 18.59
CA ALA A 21 -0.41 5.26 19.17
C ALA A 21 -1.26 6.15 20.09
N PHE A 22 -2.54 6.37 19.76
CA PHE A 22 -3.42 7.29 20.51
C PHE A 22 -4.29 6.60 21.56
N ALA A 23 -4.74 5.37 21.31
CA ALA A 23 -5.70 4.68 22.17
C ALA A 23 -5.13 3.42 22.84
N ASN A 24 -3.86 3.07 22.56
CA ASN A 24 -3.21 1.84 23.03
C ASN A 24 -4.04 0.57 22.73
N SER A 25 -4.81 0.59 21.62
CA SER A 25 -5.79 -0.44 21.24
C SER A 25 -5.55 -0.97 19.82
N ALA A 26 -4.28 -1.13 19.42
CA ALA A 26 -3.93 -1.64 18.09
C ALA A 26 -4.52 -3.04 17.86
N PHE A 27 -5.14 -3.26 16.71
CA PHE A 27 -5.70 -4.57 16.33
C PHE A 27 -4.63 -5.51 15.76
N LEU A 28 -3.69 -4.97 14.96
CA LEU A 28 -2.45 -5.65 14.59
C LEU A 28 -1.32 -5.30 15.56
N GLY A 29 -0.55 -6.30 16.00
CA GLY A 29 0.72 -6.08 16.72
C GLY A 29 1.89 -5.79 15.78
N ASP A 30 3.07 -5.44 16.32
CA ASP A 30 4.27 -5.01 15.59
C ASP A 30 4.59 -5.81 14.32
N VAL A 31 4.56 -7.14 14.41
CA VAL A 31 4.86 -8.03 13.25
C VAL A 31 3.78 -7.89 12.17
N GLY A 32 2.51 -7.76 12.55
CA GLY A 32 1.40 -7.55 11.64
C GLY A 32 1.50 -6.20 10.93
N GLU A 33 1.90 -5.15 11.64
CA GLU A 33 2.13 -3.83 11.07
C GLU A 33 3.25 -3.84 10.02
N MET A 34 4.38 -4.50 10.31
CA MET A 34 5.48 -4.65 9.35
C MET A 34 5.07 -5.42 8.09
N LEU A 35 4.27 -6.48 8.22
CA LEU A 35 3.77 -7.27 7.09
C LEU A 35 2.81 -6.46 6.20
N VAL A 36 1.99 -5.60 6.79
CA VAL A 36 1.07 -4.74 6.02
C VAL A 36 1.84 -3.67 5.25
N LEU A 37 2.86 -3.03 5.84
CA LEU A 37 3.74 -2.11 5.11
C LEU A 37 4.46 -2.81 3.95
N PHE A 38 4.94 -4.03 4.19
CA PHE A 38 5.59 -4.83 3.17
C PHE A 38 4.65 -5.09 1.99
N ALA A 39 3.44 -5.55 2.25
CA ALA A 39 2.41 -5.75 1.22
C ALA A 39 2.07 -4.44 0.47
N ALA A 40 1.95 -3.31 1.18
CA ALA A 40 1.69 -2.00 0.58
C ALA A 40 2.80 -1.58 -0.39
N SER A 41 4.06 -1.79 -0.03
CA SER A 41 5.22 -1.45 -0.89
C SER A 41 5.26 -2.29 -2.18
N ILE A 42 4.96 -3.59 -2.09
CA ILE A 42 4.88 -4.48 -3.27
C ILE A 42 3.79 -4.00 -4.22
N LEU A 43 2.59 -3.72 -3.68
CA LEU A 43 1.46 -3.23 -4.49
C LEU A 43 1.78 -1.91 -5.19
N PHE A 44 2.49 -1.01 -4.50
CA PHE A 44 2.94 0.26 -5.07
C PHE A 44 3.92 0.05 -6.23
N VAL A 45 4.95 -0.79 -6.05
CA VAL A 45 5.93 -1.11 -7.12
C VAL A 45 5.23 -1.73 -8.34
N VAL A 46 4.34 -2.71 -8.13
CA VAL A 46 3.58 -3.34 -9.23
C VAL A 46 2.73 -2.30 -9.98
N ALA A 47 2.13 -1.35 -9.27
CA ALA A 47 1.33 -0.29 -9.89
C ALA A 47 2.18 0.65 -10.76
N ILE A 48 3.40 1.01 -10.31
CA ILE A 48 4.33 1.82 -11.08
C ILE A 48 4.80 1.07 -12.33
N LEU A 49 5.26 -0.17 -12.19
CA LEU A 49 5.73 -0.97 -13.33
C LEU A 49 4.65 -1.16 -14.40
N LYS A 50 3.40 -1.41 -14.00
CA LYS A 50 2.27 -1.46 -14.95
C LYS A 50 2.05 -0.12 -15.65
N ARG A 51 2.19 1.00 -14.94
CA ARG A 51 2.02 2.34 -15.54
C ARG A 51 3.14 2.66 -16.53
N GLU A 52 4.36 2.24 -16.24
CA GLU A 52 5.51 2.39 -17.15
C GLU A 52 5.34 1.52 -18.40
N ALA A 53 5.00 0.23 -18.26
CA ALA A 53 4.75 -0.65 -19.39
C ALA A 53 3.67 -0.14 -20.35
N VAL A 54 2.58 0.43 -19.82
CA VAL A 54 1.52 1.07 -20.64
C VAL A 54 2.03 2.31 -21.37
N ARG A 55 2.91 3.11 -20.74
CA ARG A 55 3.52 4.29 -21.36
C ARG A 55 4.47 3.89 -22.49
N ASP A 56 5.28 2.86 -22.29
CA ASP A 56 6.25 2.39 -23.28
C ASP A 56 5.55 1.75 -24.48
N ALA A 57 4.50 0.96 -24.26
CA ALA A 57 3.66 0.41 -25.32
C ALA A 57 2.99 1.49 -26.18
N LYS A 58 2.64 2.65 -25.59
CA LYS A 58 2.08 3.81 -26.31
C LYS A 58 3.10 4.62 -27.11
N LYS A 59 4.40 4.47 -26.82
CA LYS A 59 5.48 5.19 -27.52
C LYS A 59 5.99 4.46 -28.76
N GLY A 60 5.66 3.19 -28.92
CA GLY A 60 6.12 2.31 -30.02
C GLY A 60 5.09 2.05 -31.12
N GLY A 61 4.00 2.82 -31.21
CA GLY A 61 3.01 2.79 -32.30
C GLY A 61 2.82 4.17 -32.89
#